data_AF-A0AAV4YU97-F1
#
_entry.id   AF-A0AAV4YU97-F1
#
_cell.length_a   1.000
_cell.length_b   1.000
_cell.length_c   1.000
_cell.angle_alpha   90.00
_cell.angle_beta   90.00
_cell.angle_gamma   90.00
#
_symmetry.space_group_name_H-M   'P 1'
#
loop_
_entity.id
_entity.type
_entity.pdbx_description
1 polymer ?
#
loop_
_entity_poly.entity_id
_entity_poly.type
_entity_poly.pdbx_seq_one_letter_code
_entity_poly.pdbx_strand_id
1 'polypeptide(L)' 'MTTSLHTITNWPKYNKSLINRGSLTFWVDAAAMNDWFHHDYHGRRGRSQLYTDQTICTFLMLKGIFNLTLRAT' A
#
# COMPACT_ATOMS: atom_id res chain seq x y z
N MET A 1 19.81 18.29 -33.84
CA MET A 1 19.83 17.17 -32.89
C MET A 1 18.39 16.84 -32.53
N THR A 2 17.85 15.72 -33.03
CA THR A 2 16.46 15.31 -32.85
C THR A 2 16.32 14.52 -31.55
N THR A 3 15.79 15.14 -30.49
CA THR A 3 15.37 14.41 -29.29
C THR A 3 14.08 13.66 -29.62
N SER A 4 14.16 12.35 -29.84
CA SER A 4 12.95 11.52 -29.97
C SER A 4 12.26 11.44 -28.61
N LEU A 5 11.13 12.14 -28.49
CA LEU A 5 10.21 11.99 -27.36
C LEU A 5 9.49 10.65 -27.51
N HIS A 6 10.08 9.58 -26.98
CA HIS A 6 9.44 8.28 -26.93
C HIS A 6 8.27 8.32 -25.94
N THR A 7 7.05 8.32 -26.46
CA THR A 7 5.84 8.16 -25.65
C THR A 7 5.80 6.74 -25.08
N ILE A 8 5.74 6.63 -23.75
CA ILE A 8 5.61 5.34 -23.06
C ILE A 8 4.17 4.83 -23.29
N THR A 9 3.96 4.13 -24.40
CA THR A 9 2.65 3.54 -24.77
C THR A 9 2.26 2.36 -23.86
N ASN A 10 3.22 1.76 -23.18
CA ASN A 10 3.02 0.59 -22.32
C ASN A 10 2.73 0.93 -20.85
N TRP A 11 2.57 2.20 -20.49
CA TRP A 11 2.40 2.63 -19.09
C TRP A 11 1.28 1.89 -18.34
N PRO A 12 0.07 1.68 -18.91
CA PRO A 12 -1.00 0.99 -18.19
C PRO A 12 -0.65 -0.46 -17.84
N LYS A 13 0.00 -1.18 -18.76
CA LYS A 13 0.39 -2.59 -18.57
C LYS A 13 1.58 -2.69 -17.62
N TYR A 14 2.53 -1.76 -17.69
CA TYR A 14 3.62 -1.66 -16.71
C TYR A 14 3.08 -1.38 -15.30
N ASN A 15 2.18 -0.41 -15.14
CA ASN A 15 1.56 -0.10 -13.86
C ASN A 15 0.75 -1.29 -13.30
N LYS A 16 0.02 -2.02 -14.15
CA LYS A 16 -0.68 -3.24 -13.75
C LYS A 16 0.29 -4.31 -13.22
N SER A 17 1.45 -4.49 -13.87
CA SER A 17 2.48 -5.41 -13.35
C SER A 17 3.07 -4.96 -12.01
N LEU A 18 3.20 -3.64 -11.78
CA LEU A 18 3.65 -3.10 -10.50
C LEU A 18 2.63 -3.33 -9.39
N ILE A 19 1.34 -3.11 -9.65
CA ILE A 19 0.26 -3.37 -8.68
C ILE A 19 0.20 -4.85 -8.32
N ASN A 20 0.32 -5.72 -9.32
CA ASN A 20 0.29 -7.17 -9.09
C ASN A 20 1.54 -7.67 -8.36
N ARG A 21 2.66 -6.94 -8.44
CA ARG A 21 3.91 -7.30 -7.78
C ARG A 21 3.78 -7.05 -6.28
N GLY A 22 3.65 -8.13 -5.50
CA GLY A 22 3.47 -8.05 -4.06
C GLY A 22 2.01 -7.86 -3.62
N SER A 23 1.06 -8.12 -4.52
CA SER A 23 -0.36 -8.21 -4.14
C SER A 23 -0.57 -9.43 -3.23
N LEU A 24 -1.12 -9.19 -2.04
CA LEU A 24 -1.40 -10.21 -1.04
C LEU A 24 -2.88 -10.14 -0.66
N THR A 25 -3.54 -11.30 -0.61
CA THR A 25 -4.91 -11.44 -0.12
C THR A 25 -4.91 -12.48 0.98
N PHE A 26 -5.37 -12.10 2.17
CA PHE A 26 -5.43 -12.98 3.33
C PHE A 26 -6.71 -12.71 4.11
N TRP A 27 -7.16 -13.74 4.83
CA TRP A 27 -8.33 -13.65 5.69
C TRP A 27 -7.92 -13.09 7.05
N VAL A 28 -8.74 -12.19 7.58
CA VAL A 28 -8.52 -11.53 8.87
C VAL A 28 -9.80 -11.61 9.67
N ASP A 29 -9.65 -11.82 10.97
CA ASP A 29 -10.77 -11.80 11.89
C ASP A 29 -11.44 -10.42 11.94
N ALA A 30 -12.76 -10.39 12.08
CA ALA A 30 -13.52 -9.14 12.06
C ALA A 30 -13.15 -8.22 13.24
N ALA A 31 -12.80 -8.76 14.40
CA ALA A 31 -12.37 -7.95 15.55
C ALA A 31 -11.02 -7.28 15.25
N ALA A 32 -10.07 -8.03 14.68
CA ALA A 32 -8.78 -7.47 14.28
C ALA A 32 -8.91 -6.38 13.21
N MET A 33 -9.88 -6.51 12.31
CA MET A 33 -10.17 -5.49 11.29
C MET A 33 -10.74 -4.19 11.89
N ASN A 34 -11.57 -4.28 12.94
CA ASN A 34 -12.08 -3.11 13.64
C ASN A 34 -10.96 -2.32 14.35
N ASP A 35 -9.91 -3.00 14.80
CA ASP A 35 -8.78 -2.39 15.51
C ASP A 35 -7.70 -1.83 14.57
N TRP A 36 -7.94 -1.80 13.25
CA TRP A 36 -6.94 -1.32 12.29
C TRP A 36 -6.66 0.18 12.36
N PHE A 37 -7.69 0.95 12.64
CA PHE A 37 -7.64 2.40 12.65
C PHE A 37 -7.91 2.93 14.05
N HIS A 38 -7.27 4.03 14.39
CA HIS A 38 -7.67 4.78 15.57
C HIS A 38 -9.12 5.26 15.39
N HIS A 39 -9.95 4.98 16.38
CA HIS A 39 -11.35 5.43 16.43
C HIS A 39 -11.46 6.95 16.58
N ASP A 40 -10.40 7.60 17.07
CA ASP A 40 -10.34 9.05 17.23
C ASP A 40 -10.27 9.75 15.89
N TYR A 41 -11.23 10.63 15.62
CA TYR A 41 -11.26 11.41 14.39
C TYR A 41 -10.14 12.46 14.37
N HIS A 42 -9.27 12.39 13.38
CA HIS A 42 -8.23 13.39 13.16
C HIS A 42 -8.90 14.59 12.46
N GLY A 43 -9.27 15.60 13.23
CA GLY A 43 -10.11 16.74 12.83
C GLY A 43 -9.60 17.67 11.70
N ARG A 44 -8.65 17.24 10.87
CA ARG A 44 -8.08 18.03 9.77
C ARG A 44 -8.43 17.43 8.42
N ARG A 45 -9.05 18.24 7.55
CA ARG A 45 -9.33 17.87 6.15
C ARG A 45 -8.05 17.46 5.41
N GLY A 46 -8.13 16.38 4.65
CA GLY A 46 -7.06 15.90 3.76
C GLY A 46 -6.07 14.91 4.39
N ARG A 47 -6.15 14.62 5.70
CA ARG A 47 -5.27 13.63 6.34
C ARG A 47 -5.94 12.25 6.37
N SER A 48 -5.20 11.21 5.96
CA SER A 48 -5.65 9.81 6.07
C SER A 48 -5.84 9.40 7.53
N GLN A 49 -6.67 8.37 7.76
CA GLN A 49 -6.80 7.77 9.08
C GLN A 49 -5.45 7.24 9.60
N LEU A 50 -5.18 7.40 10.90
CA LEU A 50 -4.01 6.85 11.57
C LEU A 50 -4.24 5.36 11.82
N TYR A 51 -3.33 4.52 11.31
CA TYR A 51 -3.28 3.10 11.64
C TYR A 51 -2.80 2.90 13.07
N THR A 52 -3.32 1.88 13.73
CA THR A 52 -2.83 1.48 15.06
C THR A 52 -1.44 0.84 14.96
N ASP A 53 -0.65 0.94 16.03
CA ASP A 53 0.70 0.34 16.11
C ASP A 53 0.66 -1.17 15.85
N GLN A 54 -0.35 -1.87 16.37
CA GLN A 54 -0.56 -3.30 16.14
C GLN A 54 -0.73 -3.61 14.64
N THR A 55 -1.45 -2.76 13.92
CA THR A 55 -1.67 -2.91 12.48
C THR A 55 -0.39 -2.65 11.70
N ILE A 56 0.35 -1.60 12.06
CA ILE A 56 1.65 -1.32 11.44
C ILE A 56 2.62 -2.50 11.66
N CYS A 57 2.73 -3.00 12.88
CA CYS A 57 3.60 -4.14 13.20
C CYS A 57 3.20 -5.41 12.43
N THR A 58 1.91 -5.75 12.38
CA THR A 58 1.43 -6.94 11.66
C THR A 58 1.73 -6.85 10.17
N PHE A 59 1.48 -5.72 9.52
CA PHE A 59 1.81 -5.55 8.10
C PHE A 59 3.33 -5.50 7.83
N LEU A 60 4.14 -4.98 8.76
CA LEU A 60 5.60 -5.06 8.67
C LEU A 60 6.10 -6.50 8.80
N MET A 61 5.50 -7.32 9.67
CA MET A 61 5.80 -8.75 9.77
C MET A 61 5.42 -9.48 8.49
N LEU A 62 4.21 -9.27 7.97
CA LEU A 62 3.77 -9.87 6.69
C LEU A 62 4.70 -9.48 5.55
N LYS A 63 5.07 -8.19 5.47
CA LYS A 63 6.05 -7.69 4.50
C LYS A 63 7.38 -8.45 4.62
N GLY A 64 7.87 -8.69 5.84
CA GLY A 64 9.09 -9.48 6.08
C GLY A 64 8.96 -10.93 5.63
N ILE A 65 7.88 -11.61 6.04
CA ILE A 65 7.61 -13.02 5.71
C ILE A 65 7.52 -13.23 4.19
N PHE A 66 6.85 -12.33 3.48
CA PHE A 66 6.68 -12.40 2.04
C PHE A 66 7.76 -11.65 1.24
N ASN A 67 8.82 -11.14 1.89
CA ASN A 67 9.90 -10.38 1.28
C ASN A 67 9.41 -9.23 0.36
N LEU A 68 8.34 -8.54 0.77
CA LEU A 68 7.77 -7.44 0.01
C LEU A 68 8.64 -6.17 0.09
N THR A 69 8.75 -5.46 -1.03
CA THR A 69 9.48 -4.17 -1.12
C THR A 69 8.62 -3.03 -0.58
N LEU A 70 9.22 -2.08 0.14
CA LEU A 70 8.55 -0.83 0.49
C LEU A 70 8.36 0.00 -0.79
N ARG A 71 7.15 0.52 -0.99
CA ARG A 71 6.93 1.52 -2.02
C ARG A 71 7.46 2.85 -1.49
N ALA A 72 8.47 3.41 -2.16
CA ALA A 72 8.90 4.78 -1.88
C ALA A 72 7.75 5.73 -2.23
N THR A 73 7.43 6.63 -1.29
CA THR A 73 6.45 7.72 -1.44
C THR A 73 7.11 8.96 -1.96
#